data_AF-A0A1F6S8R8-F1
#
_entry.id   AF-A0A1F6S8R8-F1
#
_cell.length_a   1.000
_cell.length_b   1.000
_cell.length_c   1.000
_cell.angle_alpha   90.00
_cell.angle_beta   90.00
_cell.angle_gamma   90.00
#
_symmetry.space_group_name_H-M   'P 1'
#
loop_
_entity.id
_entity.type
_entity.pdbx_description
1 polymer ?
#
loop_
_entity_poly.entity_id
_entity_poly.type
_entity_poly.pdbx_seq_one_letter_code
_entity_poly.pdbx_strand_id
1 'polypeptide(L)'
;MAIFRQIHTSFWQDDFVLELTPEEKYFYIYLMTNTKTSACGIYELPKRIIEFETGYNRETVDKLIQKFIEYEKILYSEHTNELIILNWLKYNNYKSSKTQTCIKRELETVKNKDFISIVNKIIMPHTRGIDTPSIPHQRGANK
;
A
#
# COMPACT_ATOMS: atom_id res chain seq x y z
N MET A 1 2.65 11.71 -14.72
CA MET A 1 2.52 10.47 -13.91
C MET A 1 2.80 9.27 -14.81
N ALA A 2 3.07 8.08 -14.26
CA ALA A 2 3.36 6.90 -15.08
C ALA A 2 2.16 6.55 -15.98
N ILE A 3 2.41 6.36 -17.27
CA ILE A 3 1.39 6.02 -18.28
C ILE A 3 0.98 4.54 -18.16
N PHE A 4 1.86 3.72 -17.60
CA PHE A 4 1.67 2.28 -17.43
C PHE A 4 1.94 1.86 -15.99
N ARG A 5 1.23 0.83 -15.54
CA ARG A 5 1.48 0.13 -14.27
C ARG A 5 1.99 -1.26 -14.59
N GLN A 6 3.17 -1.59 -14.06
CA GLN A 6 3.78 -2.91 -14.24
C GLN A 6 3.30 -3.84 -13.13
N ILE A 7 2.84 -5.03 -13.51
CA ILE A 7 2.61 -6.13 -12.58
C ILE A 7 3.71 -7.17 -12.85
N HIS A 8 4.38 -7.62 -11.79
CA HIS A 8 5.35 -8.71 -11.92
C HIS A 8 4.66 -9.99 -12.38
N THR A 9 5.26 -10.72 -13.33
CA THR A 9 4.70 -11.98 -13.83
C THR A 9 4.52 -13.05 -12.74
N SER A 10 5.30 -12.96 -11.66
CA SER A 10 5.16 -13.80 -10.46
C SER A 10 3.83 -13.62 -9.74
N PHE A 11 3.06 -12.57 -10.04
CA PHE A 11 1.69 -12.36 -9.54
C PHE A 11 0.83 -13.62 -9.72
N TRP A 12 0.93 -14.30 -10.86
CA TRP A 12 0.13 -15.48 -11.16
C TRP A 12 0.53 -16.73 -10.38
N GLN A 13 1.64 -16.68 -9.65
CA GLN A 13 2.17 -17.78 -8.83
C GLN A 13 2.18 -17.42 -7.34
N ASP A 14 1.63 -16.25 -6.96
CA ASP A 14 1.49 -15.87 -5.56
C ASP A 14 0.38 -16.71 -4.91
N ASP A 15 0.68 -17.31 -3.76
CA ASP A 15 -0.23 -18.25 -3.08
C ASP A 15 -1.61 -17.65 -2.83
N PHE A 16 -1.66 -16.38 -2.40
CA PHE A 16 -2.92 -15.68 -2.20
C PHE A 16 -3.67 -15.50 -3.53
N VAL A 17 -2.97 -15.12 -4.61
CA VAL A 17 -3.61 -14.96 -5.93
C VAL A 17 -4.13 -16.29 -6.44
N LEU A 18 -3.47 -17.42 -6.19
CA LEU A 18 -3.95 -18.74 -6.63
C LEU A 18 -5.32 -19.09 -6.05
N GLU A 19 -5.56 -18.73 -4.79
CA GLU A 19 -6.82 -18.97 -4.05
C GLU A 19 -7.99 -18.08 -4.50
N LEU A 20 -7.71 -16.95 -5.15
CA LEU A 20 -8.75 -16.03 -5.60
C LEU A 20 -9.60 -16.59 -6.74
N THR A 21 -10.90 -16.29 -6.70
CA THR A 21 -11.80 -16.49 -7.84
C THR A 21 -11.39 -15.63 -9.04
N PRO A 22 -11.82 -15.96 -10.26
CA PRO A 22 -11.54 -15.13 -11.43
C PRO A 22 -12.00 -13.67 -11.28
N GLU A 23 -13.16 -13.45 -10.64
CA GLU A 23 -13.71 -12.13 -10.35
C GLU A 23 -12.80 -11.33 -9.40
N GLU A 24 -12.35 -11.94 -8.31
CA GLU A 24 -11.42 -11.32 -7.36
C GLU A 24 -10.05 -11.05 -8.00
N LYS A 25 -9.54 -11.95 -8.86
CA LYS A 25 -8.29 -11.73 -9.61
C LYS A 25 -8.38 -10.49 -10.49
N TYR A 26 -9.47 -10.38 -11.27
CA TYR A 26 -9.73 -9.21 -12.10
C TYR A 26 -9.84 -7.94 -11.26
N PHE A 27 -10.59 -7.99 -10.16
CA PHE A 27 -10.76 -6.85 -9.27
C PHE A 27 -9.43 -6.41 -8.66
N TYR A 28 -8.57 -7.34 -8.24
CA TYR A 28 -7.27 -7.00 -7.66
C TYR A 28 -6.34 -6.35 -8.68
N ILE A 29 -6.29 -6.89 -9.90
CA ILE A 29 -5.54 -6.28 -11.01
C ILE A 29 -6.06 -4.87 -11.26
N TYR A 30 -7.37 -4.68 -11.33
CA TYR A 30 -8.00 -3.37 -11.49
C TYR A 30 -7.58 -2.38 -10.39
N LEU A 31 -7.58 -2.79 -9.12
CA LEU A 31 -7.10 -1.95 -8.01
C LEU A 31 -5.62 -1.54 -8.21
N MET A 32 -4.78 -2.42 -8.75
CA MET A 32 -3.37 -2.11 -8.95
C MET A 32 -3.08 -1.28 -10.22
N THR A 33 -4.00 -1.26 -11.20
CA THR A 33 -3.71 -0.69 -12.53
C THR A 33 -4.65 0.40 -13.02
N ASN A 34 -5.71 0.74 -12.28
CA ASN A 34 -6.60 1.82 -12.68
C ASN A 34 -5.88 3.19 -12.78
N THR A 35 -6.53 4.13 -13.45
CA THR A 35 -5.96 5.45 -13.80
C THR A 35 -5.68 6.34 -12.59
N LYS A 36 -6.28 6.04 -11.42
CA LYS A 36 -6.12 6.82 -10.19
C LYS A 36 -4.95 6.37 -9.33
N THR A 37 -4.43 5.17 -9.58
CA THR A 37 -3.30 4.63 -8.81
C THR A 37 -2.12 5.61 -8.73
N SER A 38 -1.46 5.65 -7.57
CA SER A 38 -0.38 6.58 -7.25
C SER A 38 0.93 5.85 -6.94
N ALA A 39 2.06 6.56 -6.85
CA ALA A 39 3.31 5.96 -6.42
C ALA A 39 3.28 5.51 -4.95
N CYS A 40 2.58 6.25 -4.08
CA CYS A 40 2.44 5.91 -2.66
C CYS A 40 1.44 4.77 -2.38
N GLY A 41 0.61 4.42 -3.37
CA GLY A 41 -0.39 3.36 -3.24
C GLY A 41 -1.68 3.80 -2.56
N ILE A 42 -1.81 5.10 -2.26
CA ILE A 42 -3.03 5.74 -1.74
C ILE A 42 -3.64 6.61 -2.84
N TYR A 43 -4.93 6.45 -3.11
CA TYR A 43 -5.61 7.25 -4.12
C TYR A 43 -7.12 7.30 -3.90
N GLU A 44 -7.76 8.34 -4.42
CA GLU A 44 -9.21 8.49 -4.40
C GLU A 44 -9.85 7.56 -5.43
N LEU A 45 -10.73 6.67 -4.97
CA LEU A 45 -11.46 5.70 -5.76
C LEU A 45 -12.91 5.62 -5.25
N PRO A 46 -13.79 6.55 -5.66
CA PRO A 46 -15.20 6.48 -5.34
C PRO A 46 -15.81 5.22 -5.94
N LYS A 47 -16.65 4.51 -5.20
CA LYS A 47 -17.32 3.27 -5.65
C LYS A 47 -18.04 3.42 -6.99
N ARG A 48 -18.58 4.61 -7.29
CA ARG A 48 -19.21 4.93 -8.58
C ARG A 48 -18.25 4.82 -9.77
N ILE A 49 -16.98 5.16 -9.58
CA ILE A 49 -15.96 4.98 -10.61
C ILE A 49 -15.69 3.51 -10.83
N ILE A 50 -15.62 2.72 -9.76
CA ILE A 50 -15.45 1.26 -9.83
C ILE A 50 -16.61 0.63 -10.60
N GLU A 51 -17.86 0.97 -10.27
CA GLU A 51 -19.04 0.48 -10.98
C GLU A 51 -18.96 0.78 -12.48
N PHE A 52 -18.56 2.00 -12.85
CA PHE A 52 -18.45 2.41 -14.25
C PHE A 52 -17.30 1.71 -14.99
N GLU A 53 -16.11 1.60 -14.38
CA GLU A 53 -14.93 1.04 -15.04
C GLU A 53 -14.96 -0.49 -15.10
N THR A 54 -15.59 -1.15 -14.13
CA THR A 54 -15.69 -2.63 -14.06
C THR A 54 -16.99 -3.18 -14.64
N GLY A 55 -18.05 -2.36 -14.74
CA GLY A 55 -19.39 -2.79 -15.11
C GLY A 55 -20.15 -3.51 -14.00
N TYR A 56 -19.59 -3.59 -12.78
CA TYR A 56 -20.25 -4.19 -11.63
C TYR A 56 -21.32 -3.27 -11.03
N ASN A 57 -22.32 -3.87 -10.41
CA ASN A 57 -23.30 -3.14 -9.61
C ASN A 57 -22.71 -2.79 -8.22
N ARG A 58 -23.40 -1.89 -7.51
CA ARG A 58 -22.99 -1.44 -6.18
C ARG A 58 -22.76 -2.58 -5.19
N GLU A 59 -23.66 -3.56 -5.14
CA GLU A 59 -23.59 -4.67 -4.19
C GLU A 59 -22.33 -5.52 -4.42
N THR A 60 -22.00 -5.83 -5.68
CA THR A 60 -20.77 -6.55 -6.03
C THR A 60 -19.53 -5.73 -5.67
N VAL A 61 -19.52 -4.42 -5.95
CA VAL A 61 -18.40 -3.55 -5.59
C VAL A 61 -18.18 -3.51 -4.08
N ASP A 62 -19.25 -3.33 -3.30
CA ASP A 62 -19.18 -3.31 -1.84
C ASP A 62 -18.66 -4.64 -1.29
N LYS A 63 -19.18 -5.76 -1.81
CA LYS A 63 -18.74 -7.10 -1.44
C LYS A 63 -17.27 -7.35 -1.75
N LEU A 64 -16.80 -6.93 -2.94
CA LEU A 64 -15.40 -7.10 -3.34
C LEU A 64 -14.47 -6.23 -2.50
N ILE A 65 -14.82 -4.96 -2.25
CA ILE A 65 -14.03 -4.10 -1.35
C ILE A 65 -13.93 -4.73 0.03
N GLN A 66 -15.06 -5.18 0.59
CA GLN A 66 -15.10 -5.78 1.93
C GLN A 66 -14.24 -7.05 2.01
N LYS A 67 -14.30 -7.92 1.00
CA LYS A 67 -13.42 -9.10 0.92
C LYS A 67 -11.94 -8.74 0.92
N PHE A 68 -11.52 -7.74 0.13
CA PHE A 68 -10.12 -7.34 0.07
C PHE A 68 -9.63 -6.64 1.35
N ILE A 69 -10.54 -6.03 2.12
CA ILE A 69 -10.26 -5.57 3.48
C ILE A 69 -10.06 -6.77 4.41
N GLU A 70 -10.94 -7.78 4.35
CA GLU A 70 -10.83 -9.01 5.15
C GLU A 70 -9.57 -9.82 4.83
N TYR A 71 -9.13 -9.81 3.57
CA TYR A 71 -7.86 -10.40 3.14
C TYR A 71 -6.62 -9.58 3.53
N GLU A 72 -6.81 -8.44 4.20
CA GLU A 72 -5.75 -7.50 4.58
C GLU A 72 -4.90 -7.05 3.38
N LYS A 73 -5.52 -6.90 2.20
CA LYS A 73 -4.86 -6.42 0.98
C LYS A 73 -5.07 -4.93 0.76
N ILE A 74 -6.19 -4.39 1.21
CA ILE A 74 -6.50 -2.97 1.11
C ILE A 74 -7.10 -2.44 2.42
N LEU A 75 -7.11 -1.12 2.56
CA LEU A 75 -8.08 -0.42 3.41
C LEU A 75 -8.85 0.58 2.55
N TYR A 76 -10.13 0.77 2.87
CA TYR A 76 -11.00 1.72 2.20
C TYR A 76 -11.61 2.69 3.21
N SER A 77 -11.67 3.97 2.84
CA SER A 77 -12.23 5.05 3.65
C SER A 77 -13.49 5.58 2.98
N GLU A 78 -14.67 5.22 3.50
CA GLU A 78 -15.95 5.74 3.01
C GLU A 78 -16.05 7.26 3.14
N HIS A 79 -15.37 7.85 4.12
CA HIS A 79 -15.43 9.29 4.37
C HIS A 79 -14.69 10.11 3.30
N THR A 80 -13.52 9.62 2.87
CA THR A 80 -12.66 10.32 1.91
C THR A 80 -12.74 9.74 0.50
N ASN A 81 -13.45 8.63 0.32
CA ASN A 81 -13.46 7.79 -0.88
C ASN A 81 -12.04 7.37 -1.31
N GLU A 82 -11.13 7.19 -0.35
CA GLU A 82 -9.75 6.79 -0.62
C GLU A 82 -9.53 5.32 -0.32
N LEU A 83 -8.62 4.72 -1.08
CA LEU A 83 -8.14 3.37 -0.90
C LEU A 83 -6.62 3.39 -0.71
N ILE A 84 -6.11 2.51 0.14
CA ILE A 84 -4.69 2.16 0.21
C ILE A 84 -4.50 0.69 -0.11
N ILE A 85 -3.54 0.38 -0.99
CA ILE A 85 -3.09 -1.00 -1.23
C ILE A 85 -1.98 -1.34 -0.24
N LEU A 86 -2.21 -2.33 0.62
CA LEU A 86 -1.25 -2.78 1.60
C LEU A 86 -0.09 -3.51 0.89
N ASN A 87 1.12 -3.37 1.42
CA ASN A 87 2.35 -3.86 0.80
C ASN A 87 2.67 -3.27 -0.59
N TRP A 88 2.00 -2.20 -1.04
CA TRP A 88 2.26 -1.58 -2.33
C TRP A 88 3.74 -1.26 -2.57
N LEU A 89 4.38 -0.64 -1.57
CA LEU A 89 5.80 -0.24 -1.62
C LEU A 89 6.78 -1.42 -1.53
N LYS A 90 6.33 -2.63 -1.15
CA LYS A 90 7.16 -3.84 -1.19
C LYS A 90 7.43 -4.27 -2.63
N TYR A 91 6.41 -4.13 -3.49
CA TYR A 91 6.46 -4.57 -4.89
C TYR A 91 6.72 -3.43 -5.87
N ASN A 92 6.45 -2.18 -5.47
CA ASN A 92 6.73 -0.99 -6.26
C ASN A 92 7.94 -0.25 -5.69
N ASN A 93 9.04 -0.22 -6.46
CA ASN A 93 10.31 0.34 -6.00
C ASN A 93 10.19 1.83 -5.61
N TYR A 94 10.25 2.09 -4.32
CA TYR A 94 10.21 3.43 -3.73
C TYR A 94 11.58 3.98 -3.32
N LYS A 95 12.66 3.19 -3.46
CA LYS A 95 13.98 3.55 -2.92
C LYS A 95 14.67 4.67 -3.70
N SER A 96 14.28 4.90 -4.96
CA SER A 96 14.88 5.98 -5.76
C SER A 96 14.51 7.35 -5.21
N SER A 97 15.45 8.30 -5.22
CA SER A 97 15.23 9.68 -4.75
C SER A 97 14.08 10.37 -5.49
N LYS A 98 13.93 10.10 -6.79
CA LYS A 98 12.82 10.58 -7.63
C LYS A 98 11.48 10.01 -7.14
N THR A 99 11.41 8.70 -6.88
CA THR A 99 10.17 8.06 -6.39
C THR A 99 9.81 8.58 -5.00
N GLN A 100 10.77 8.72 -4.08
CA GLN A 100 10.50 9.27 -2.75
C GLN A 100 9.97 10.70 -2.81
N THR A 101 10.52 11.53 -3.71
CA THR A 101 10.01 12.90 -3.93
C THR A 101 8.59 12.88 -4.47
N CYS A 102 8.27 11.98 -5.41
CA CYS A 102 6.92 11.80 -5.92
C CYS A 102 5.95 11.37 -4.81
N ILE A 103 6.33 10.37 -4.02
CA ILE A 103 5.52 9.88 -2.90
C ILE A 103 5.24 10.99 -1.89
N LYS A 104 6.25 11.79 -1.50
CA LYS A 104 6.05 12.90 -0.57
C LYS A 104 5.01 13.90 -1.08
N ARG A 105 5.09 14.28 -2.37
CA ARG A 105 4.11 15.17 -3.00
C ARG A 105 2.71 14.56 -3.07
N GLU A 106 2.60 13.28 -3.38
CA GLU A 106 1.31 12.59 -3.40
C GLU A 106 0.68 12.54 -2.01
N LEU A 107 1.47 12.28 -0.96
CA LEU A 107 1.00 12.24 0.43
C LEU A 107 0.43 13.59 0.91
N GLU A 108 0.90 14.72 0.37
CA GLU A 108 0.32 16.05 0.66
C GLU A 108 -1.12 16.20 0.15
N THR A 109 -1.52 15.39 -0.85
CA THR A 109 -2.87 15.42 -1.44
C THR A 109 -3.84 14.43 -0.80
N VAL A 110 -3.33 13.49 0.00
CA VAL A 110 -4.13 12.47 0.67
C VAL A 110 -4.92 13.10 1.82
N LYS A 111 -6.21 12.80 1.89
CA LYS A 111 -7.14 13.35 2.90
C LYS A 111 -7.11 12.49 4.18
N ASN A 112 -7.00 11.16 4.04
CA ASN A 112 -6.99 10.22 5.16
C ASN A 112 -5.63 10.18 5.86
N LYS A 113 -5.57 10.72 7.09
CA LYS A 113 -4.35 10.79 7.90
C LYS A 113 -3.83 9.43 8.37
N ASP A 114 -4.72 8.45 8.55
CA ASP A 114 -4.33 7.11 8.98
C ASP A 114 -3.55 6.39 7.87
N PHE A 115 -3.99 6.56 6.61
CA PHE A 115 -3.29 6.01 5.45
C PHE A 115 -1.90 6.64 5.28
N ILE A 116 -1.78 7.96 5.48
CA ILE A 116 -0.49 8.65 5.48
C ILE A 116 0.44 8.08 6.55
N SER A 117 -0.08 7.83 7.76
CA SER A 117 0.69 7.25 8.87
C SER A 117 1.22 5.85 8.52
N ILE A 118 0.43 5.01 7.86
CA ILE A 118 0.86 3.68 7.39
C ILE A 118 2.06 3.80 6.44
N VAL A 119 1.96 4.67 5.43
CA VAL A 119 3.04 4.84 4.44
C VAL A 119 4.30 5.43 5.09
N ASN A 120 4.16 6.42 5.96
CA ASN A 120 5.30 7.03 6.65
C ASN A 120 6.07 6.04 7.52
N LYS A 121 5.39 5.10 8.18
CA LYS A 121 6.04 4.02 8.96
C LYS A 121 6.94 3.13 8.08
N ILE A 122 6.58 2.93 6.81
CA ILE A 122 7.33 2.10 5.86
C ILE A 122 8.54 2.86 5.29
N ILE A 123 8.37 4.15 4.96
CA ILE A 123 9.40 4.97 4.30
C ILE A 123 10.41 5.53 5.31
N MET A 124 9.96 5.83 6.53
CA MET A 124 10.79 6.33 7.63
C MET A 124 10.75 5.33 8.80
N PRO A 125 11.26 4.10 8.61
CA PRO A 125 11.47 3.20 9.74
C PRO A 125 12.46 3.94 10.64
N HIS A 126 12.00 4.36 11.82
CA HIS A 126 12.76 5.28 12.66
C HIS A 126 14.22 4.84 12.76
N THR A 127 15.12 5.81 12.60
CA THR A 127 16.48 5.82 13.14
C THR A 127 16.40 5.38 14.60
N ARG A 128 16.41 4.07 14.87
CA ARG A 128 16.72 3.57 16.21
C ARG A 128 18.24 3.71 16.33
N GLY A 129 18.66 4.87 16.82
CA GLY A 129 19.93 4.97 17.52
C GLY A 129 19.88 3.96 18.67
N ILE A 130 20.49 2.81 18.46
CA ILE A 130 20.99 1.99 19.56
C ILE A 130 22.48 2.30 19.59
N ASP A 131 22.81 3.52 20.03
CA ASP A 131 24.07 3.70 20.75
C ASP A 131 23.93 2.82 21.97
N THR A 132 24.52 1.63 21.91
CA THR A 132 24.76 0.87 23.12
C THR A 132 25.83 1.68 23.86
N PRO A 133 25.57 2.31 25.01
CA PRO A 133 26.66 2.81 25.81
C PRO A 133 27.48 1.58 26.19
N SER A 134 28.69 1.48 25.63
CA SER A 134 29.69 0.51 26.05
C SER A 134 29.84 0.64 27.55
N ILE A 135 29.29 -0.30 28.32
CA ILE A 135 29.46 -0.33 29.77
C ILE A 135 30.98 -0.41 30.01
N PRO A 136 31.61 0.58 30.65
CA PRO A 136 33.02 0.49 30.94
C PRO A 136 33.23 -0.65 31.94
N HIS A 137 33.93 -1.68 31.51
CA HIS A 137 34.28 -2.82 32.35
C HIS A 137 35.20 -2.32 33.47
N GLN A 138 34.66 -2.13 34.68
CA GLN A 138 35.51 -2.01 35.87
C GLN A 138 36.18 -3.37 36.08
N ARG A 139 37.45 -3.50 35.69
CA ARG A 139 38.29 -4.57 36.21
C ARG A 139 38.65 -4.20 37.64
N GLY A 140 37.95 -4.84 38.57
CA GLY A 140 38.28 -4.80 39.98
C GLY A 140 39.73 -5.22 40.19
N ALA A 141 40.47 -4.38 40.88
CA ALA A 141 41.61 -4.81 41.67
C ALA A 141 41.10 -5.82 42.72
N ASN A 142 41.75 -6.98 42.83
CA ASN A 142 42.11 -7.54 44.13
C ASN A 142 42.94 -8.82 44.02
N LYS A 143 44.08 -8.74 44.73
CA LYS A 143 45.00 -9.76 45.25
C LYS A 143 45.89 -10.51 44.27
#